data_AF-A0A4Q3RNQ4-F1
#
_entry.id   AF-A0A4Q3RNQ4-F1
#
_cell.length_a   1.000
_cell.length_b   1.000
_cell.length_c   1.000
_cell.angle_alpha   90.00
_cell.angle_beta   90.00
_cell.angle_gamma   90.00
#
_symmetry.space_group_name_H-M   'P 1'
#
loop_
_entity.id
_entity.type
_entity.pdbx_description
1 polymer ?
#
loop_
_entity_poly.entity_id
_entity_poly.type
_entity_poly.pdbx_seq_one_letter_code
_entity_poly.pdbx_strand_id
1 'polypeptide(L)'
;MVLKRTCFLFFVAALVAFCMPPKRKIKVYLIGDSTMCLYEPARAPLTGWGMPFATFFDSSVSIDNRAKGGRSTRTFISENRWQPVADSLRGGDYVLIQFGHNDEAKEEKYKDRYTPVPDYKINLAKFIMETRLKKAIPVLITPVSRMRFTSGMAQETHAEYTAAVYEVAAQYKVPLIDLDKKSRELYQQMGEEDTKLLFMQLAPGEHPSYPEGQKDNTHFNEYGARRIAELVLAGLKEANVELADRVVISKNK
;
A
#
# COMPACT_ATOMS: atom_id res chain seq x y z
N MET A 1 13.96 -75.94 -39.37
CA MET A 1 14.89 -74.89 -38.86
C MET A 1 14.74 -73.73 -39.84
N VAL A 2 14.03 -72.63 -39.57
CA VAL A 2 14.30 -71.45 -38.71
C VAL A 2 13.18 -70.46 -39.13
N LEU A 3 12.56 -69.56 -38.37
CA LEU A 3 12.36 -69.25 -36.96
C LEU A 3 11.19 -68.23 -36.94
N LYS A 4 10.50 -68.13 -35.81
CA LYS A 4 9.24 -67.44 -35.56
C LYS A 4 9.28 -65.90 -35.69
N ARG A 5 8.12 -65.35 -36.10
CA ARG A 5 7.42 -64.13 -35.64
C ARG A 5 8.21 -63.09 -34.85
N THR A 6 8.15 -61.83 -35.29
CA THR A 6 7.95 -60.70 -34.35
C THR A 6 7.31 -59.50 -35.06
N CYS A 7 6.02 -59.26 -34.82
CA CYS A 7 5.40 -57.94 -34.96
C CYS A 7 6.01 -57.04 -33.89
N PHE A 8 6.75 -56.01 -34.27
CA PHE A 8 7.10 -54.93 -33.37
C PHE A 8 6.12 -53.79 -33.59
N LEU A 9 5.06 -53.75 -32.77
CA LEU A 9 4.29 -52.53 -32.56
C LEU A 9 5.25 -51.49 -31.98
N PHE A 10 5.54 -50.43 -32.74
CA PHE A 10 6.14 -49.23 -32.18
C PHE A 10 5.08 -48.51 -31.33
N PHE A 11 5.03 -48.86 -30.05
CA PHE A 11 4.35 -48.08 -29.03
C PHE A 11 5.24 -46.85 -28.73
N VAL A 12 5.07 -45.77 -29.49
CA VAL A 12 5.68 -44.48 -29.13
C VAL A 12 4.90 -43.96 -27.93
N ALA A 13 5.39 -44.26 -26.73
CA ALA A 13 4.93 -43.64 -25.51
C ALA A 13 5.24 -42.14 -25.58
N ALA A 14 4.23 -41.33 -25.88
CA ALA A 14 4.32 -39.89 -25.77
C ALA A 14 4.50 -39.51 -24.29
N LEU A 15 5.75 -39.34 -23.86
CA LEU A 15 6.11 -38.65 -22.63
C LEU A 15 5.80 -37.16 -22.81
N VAL A 16 4.51 -36.81 -22.73
CA VAL A 16 4.11 -35.42 -22.53
C VAL A 16 4.45 -35.08 -21.09
N ALA A 17 5.65 -34.55 -20.88
CA ALA A 17 6.03 -33.96 -19.61
C ALA A 17 4.99 -32.88 -19.28
N PHE A 18 4.11 -33.18 -18.32
CA PHE A 18 3.11 -32.26 -17.81
C PHE A 18 3.84 -31.18 -17.00
N CYS A 19 4.45 -30.23 -17.70
CA CYS A 19 5.05 -29.06 -17.07
C CYS A 19 3.89 -28.20 -16.59
N MET A 20 3.45 -28.39 -15.34
CA MET A 20 2.45 -27.52 -14.73
C MET A 20 2.95 -26.07 -14.89
N PRO A 21 2.15 -25.17 -15.49
CA PRO A 21 2.57 -23.79 -15.62
C PRO A 21 2.88 -23.24 -14.22
N PRO A 22 3.94 -22.42 -14.07
CA PRO A 22 4.30 -21.88 -12.77
C PRO A 22 3.08 -21.17 -12.16
N LYS A 23 2.80 -21.43 -10.89
CA LYS A 23 1.68 -20.80 -10.18
C LYS A 23 1.84 -19.27 -10.30
N ARG A 24 0.78 -18.62 -10.79
CA ARG A 24 0.74 -17.16 -10.93
C ARG A 24 1.01 -16.51 -9.57
N LYS A 25 1.86 -15.47 -9.56
CA LYS A 25 2.05 -14.65 -8.36
C LYS A 25 0.78 -13.86 -8.02
N ILE A 26 0.47 -13.77 -6.74
CA ILE A 26 -0.53 -12.84 -6.22
C ILE A 26 0.01 -11.43 -6.45
N LYS A 27 -0.73 -10.58 -7.14
CA LYS A 27 -0.33 -9.18 -7.28
C LYS A 27 -1.05 -8.33 -6.26
N VAL A 28 -0.30 -7.45 -5.60
CA VAL A 28 -0.83 -6.48 -4.64
C VAL A 28 -0.61 -5.09 -5.22
N TYR A 29 -1.69 -4.41 -5.56
CA TYR A 29 -1.64 -3.03 -6.02
C TYR A 29 -1.76 -2.09 -4.82
N LEU A 30 -0.85 -1.12 -4.74
CA LEU A 30 -0.94 -0.04 -3.76
C LEU A 30 -1.44 1.21 -4.47
N ILE A 31 -2.58 1.77 -4.05
CA ILE A 31 -3.07 3.05 -4.56
C ILE A 31 -3.19 4.06 -3.42
N GLY A 32 -2.66 5.25 -3.63
CA GLY A 32 -2.58 6.27 -2.59
C GLY A 32 -1.75 7.49 -2.98
N ASP A 33 -1.27 8.18 -1.94
CA ASP A 33 -0.62 9.49 -2.05
C ASP A 33 0.91 9.46 -1.81
N SER A 34 1.49 10.60 -1.43
CA SER A 34 2.93 10.79 -1.20
C SER A 34 3.48 9.99 -0.03
N THR A 35 2.65 9.58 0.92
CA THR A 35 3.08 8.79 2.09
C THR A 35 3.34 7.33 1.72
N MET A 36 2.76 6.85 0.60
CA MET A 36 2.84 5.48 0.12
C MET A 36 3.73 5.34 -1.13
N CYS A 37 3.87 6.39 -1.95
CA CYS A 37 4.43 6.28 -3.31
C CYS A 37 5.93 5.94 -3.39
N LEU A 38 6.34 5.55 -4.59
CA LEU A 38 7.75 5.43 -4.96
C LEU A 38 8.39 6.82 -5.11
N TYR A 39 9.61 6.96 -4.59
CA TYR A 39 10.46 8.12 -4.81
C TYR A 39 11.73 7.71 -5.55
N GLU A 40 12.21 8.62 -6.40
CA GLU A 40 13.47 8.45 -7.11
C GLU A 40 14.66 8.66 -6.15
N PRO A 41 15.82 8.01 -6.39
CA PRO A 41 17.01 8.18 -5.54
C PRO A 41 17.43 9.63 -5.32
N ALA A 42 17.20 10.51 -6.30
CA ALA A 42 17.49 11.94 -6.18
C ALA A 42 16.70 12.64 -5.06
N ARG A 43 15.60 12.04 -4.59
CA ARG A 43 14.79 12.55 -3.48
C ARG A 43 15.11 11.88 -2.14
N ALA A 44 16.06 10.96 -2.08
CA ALA A 44 16.49 10.39 -0.80
C ALA A 44 16.83 11.51 0.22
N PRO A 45 16.52 11.35 1.51
CA PRO A 45 15.97 10.14 2.15
C PRO A 45 14.43 10.01 2.11
N LEU A 46 13.71 10.89 1.39
CA LEU A 46 12.25 10.84 1.31
C LEU A 46 11.77 9.50 0.77
N THR A 47 10.94 8.81 1.56
CA THR A 47 10.51 7.44 1.28
C THR A 47 9.02 7.28 1.57
N GLY A 48 8.27 6.69 0.64
CA GLY A 48 6.90 6.27 0.91
C GLY A 48 6.89 4.86 1.51
N TRP A 49 5.98 4.57 2.43
CA TRP A 49 5.95 3.28 3.14
C TRP A 49 5.76 2.09 2.19
N GLY A 50 5.17 2.29 1.01
CA GLY A 50 5.02 1.27 -0.01
C GLY A 50 6.37 0.73 -0.56
N MET A 51 7.46 1.49 -0.42
CA MET A 51 8.81 1.06 -0.82
C MET A 51 9.34 -0.07 0.07
N PRO A 52 9.51 0.11 1.40
CA PRO A 52 9.91 -1.00 2.27
C PRO A 52 8.86 -2.10 2.35
N PHE A 53 7.56 -1.77 2.29
CA PHE A 53 6.47 -2.76 2.26
C PHE A 53 6.69 -3.85 1.20
N ALA A 54 7.21 -3.48 0.03
CA ALA A 54 7.45 -4.41 -1.07
C ALA A 54 8.50 -5.50 -0.80
N THR A 55 9.29 -5.35 0.26
CA THR A 55 10.42 -6.24 0.57
C THR A 55 10.08 -7.37 1.54
N PHE A 56 8.88 -7.36 2.14
CA PHE A 56 8.52 -8.27 3.23
C PHE A 56 7.81 -9.55 2.80
N PHE A 57 7.54 -9.74 1.51
CA PHE A 57 6.76 -10.89 1.02
C PHE A 57 7.64 -11.97 0.37
N ASP A 58 7.15 -13.21 0.43
CA ASP A 58 7.78 -14.33 -0.26
C ASP A 58 7.66 -14.22 -1.80
N SER A 59 8.33 -15.13 -2.50
CA SER A 59 8.38 -15.11 -3.97
C SER A 59 7.03 -15.29 -4.69
N SER A 60 5.97 -15.69 -3.98
CA SER A 60 4.61 -15.88 -4.51
C SER A 60 3.83 -14.56 -4.65
N VAL A 61 4.34 -13.46 -4.09
CA VAL A 61 3.72 -12.13 -4.16
C VAL A 61 4.55 -11.19 -5.03
N SER A 62 3.89 -10.29 -5.73
CA SER A 62 4.52 -9.13 -6.38
C SER A 62 3.77 -7.86 -6.02
N ILE A 63 4.49 -6.82 -5.58
CA ILE A 63 3.89 -5.52 -5.27
C ILE A 63 3.97 -4.61 -6.51
N ASP A 64 2.86 -3.97 -6.85
CA ASP A 64 2.74 -2.95 -7.89
C ASP A 64 2.30 -1.63 -7.23
N ASN A 65 3.26 -0.80 -6.83
CA ASN A 65 2.99 0.46 -6.15
C ASN A 65 2.62 1.57 -7.15
N ARG A 66 1.35 1.93 -7.18
CA ARG A 66 0.75 2.92 -8.08
C ARG A 66 0.39 4.22 -7.38
N ALA A 67 0.71 4.34 -6.10
CA ALA A 67 0.52 5.59 -5.36
C ALA A 67 1.34 6.73 -5.99
N LYS A 68 0.81 7.95 -5.89
CA LYS A 68 1.47 9.12 -6.45
C LYS A 68 1.34 10.33 -5.54
N GLY A 69 2.48 10.97 -5.27
CA GLY A 69 2.52 12.21 -4.50
C GLY A 69 1.57 13.29 -4.99
N GLY A 70 0.91 13.94 -4.03
CA GLY A 70 -0.04 15.02 -4.26
C GLY A 70 -1.41 14.60 -4.80
N ARG A 71 -1.71 13.29 -4.90
CA ARG A 71 -3.02 12.83 -5.37
C ARG A 71 -3.99 12.60 -4.22
N SER A 72 -5.21 13.04 -4.45
CA SER A 72 -6.43 12.72 -3.72
C SER A 72 -7.19 11.63 -4.46
N THR A 73 -8.27 11.09 -3.87
CA THR A 73 -9.14 10.14 -4.58
C THR A 73 -9.68 10.73 -5.89
N ARG A 74 -10.11 12.00 -5.87
CA ARG A 74 -10.60 12.74 -7.03
C ARG A 74 -9.57 12.83 -8.14
N THR A 75 -8.37 13.31 -7.82
CA THR A 75 -7.30 13.50 -8.83
C THR A 75 -6.72 12.17 -9.30
N PHE A 76 -6.71 11.14 -8.47
CA PHE A 76 -6.30 9.79 -8.89
C PHE A 76 -7.27 9.21 -9.96
N ILE A 77 -8.56 9.49 -9.83
CA ILE A 77 -9.57 9.11 -10.82
C ILE A 77 -9.48 10.01 -12.06
N SER A 78 -9.51 11.34 -11.90
CA SER A 78 -9.58 12.27 -13.03
C SER A 78 -8.32 12.26 -13.90
N GLU A 79 -7.15 11.94 -13.33
CA GLU A 79 -5.90 11.75 -14.08
C GLU A 79 -5.77 10.33 -14.67
N ASN A 80 -6.84 9.52 -14.65
CA ASN A 80 -6.86 8.16 -15.17
C ASN A 80 -5.79 7.23 -14.58
N ARG A 81 -5.45 7.40 -13.29
CA ARG A 81 -4.47 6.51 -12.61
C ARG A 81 -5.11 5.22 -12.14
N TRP A 82 -6.40 5.25 -11.84
CA TRP A 82 -7.15 4.09 -11.38
C TRP A 82 -7.45 3.10 -12.51
N GLN A 83 -7.91 3.56 -13.67
CA GLN A 83 -8.40 2.67 -14.72
C GLN A 83 -7.34 1.63 -15.19
N PRO A 84 -6.06 2.00 -15.41
CA PRO A 84 -5.03 1.01 -15.76
C PRO A 84 -4.82 -0.07 -14.70
N VAL A 85 -5.03 0.27 -13.42
CA VAL A 85 -4.99 -0.71 -12.32
C VAL A 85 -6.19 -1.63 -12.42
N ALA A 86 -7.40 -1.07 -12.46
CA ALA A 86 -8.65 -1.83 -12.56
C ALA A 86 -8.67 -2.81 -13.74
N ASP A 87 -8.17 -2.37 -14.91
CA ASP A 87 -8.11 -3.20 -16.12
C ASP A 87 -7.10 -4.34 -16.00
N SER A 88 -6.03 -4.15 -15.21
CA SER A 88 -4.97 -5.13 -15.00
C SER A 88 -5.25 -6.15 -13.90
N LEU A 89 -6.29 -5.92 -13.08
CA LEU A 89 -6.65 -6.82 -11.97
C LEU A 89 -7.10 -8.19 -12.47
N ARG A 90 -6.70 -9.21 -11.72
CA ARG A 90 -7.15 -10.59 -11.89
C ARG A 90 -7.69 -11.14 -10.57
N GLY A 91 -8.45 -12.24 -10.66
CA GLY A 91 -8.97 -12.92 -9.49
C GLY A 91 -7.88 -13.29 -8.48
N GLY A 92 -8.10 -12.95 -7.21
CA GLY A 92 -7.16 -13.17 -6.11
C GLY A 92 -6.05 -12.13 -5.97
N ASP A 93 -5.99 -11.10 -6.81
CA ASP A 93 -5.12 -9.94 -6.56
C ASP A 93 -5.68 -9.10 -5.38
N TYR A 94 -4.83 -8.27 -4.77
CA TYR A 94 -5.22 -7.33 -3.71
C TYR A 94 -5.09 -5.89 -4.19
N VAL A 95 -5.93 -5.01 -3.67
CA VAL A 95 -5.79 -3.55 -3.82
C VAL A 95 -5.83 -2.92 -2.43
N LEU A 96 -4.68 -2.40 -1.98
CA LEU A 96 -4.57 -1.63 -0.75
C LEU A 96 -4.79 -0.15 -1.09
N ILE A 97 -5.78 0.45 -0.44
CA ILE A 97 -6.31 1.77 -0.78
C ILE A 97 -6.11 2.70 0.41
N GLN A 98 -5.26 3.72 0.25
CA GLN A 98 -5.00 4.73 1.29
C GLN A 98 -4.96 6.14 0.69
N PHE A 99 -5.94 6.96 1.05
CA PHE A 99 -6.03 8.37 0.66
C PHE A 99 -6.58 9.20 1.82
N GLY A 100 -6.42 10.53 1.77
CA GLY A 100 -6.98 11.45 2.75
C GLY A 100 -6.20 12.77 2.85
N HIS A 101 -4.87 12.70 2.83
CA HIS A 101 -3.98 13.88 3.00
C HIS A 101 -4.24 15.00 1.98
N ASN A 102 -4.54 14.63 0.74
CA ASN A 102 -4.78 15.59 -0.33
C ASN A 102 -6.27 15.84 -0.55
N ASP A 103 -7.13 14.90 -0.14
CA ASP A 103 -8.58 15.06 -0.17
C ASP A 103 -9.02 16.16 0.81
N GLU A 104 -8.35 16.30 1.95
CA GLU A 104 -8.61 17.34 2.95
C GLU A 104 -8.06 18.73 2.61
N ALA A 105 -7.31 18.86 1.51
CA ALA A 105 -6.55 20.08 1.20
C ALA A 105 -7.46 21.21 0.70
N LYS A 106 -8.10 21.94 1.63
CA LYS A 106 -9.03 23.06 1.37
C LYS A 106 -8.36 24.36 0.90
N GLU A 107 -7.03 24.45 0.98
CA GLU A 107 -6.29 25.63 0.53
C GLU A 107 -6.47 25.88 -0.98
N GLU A 108 -6.66 27.13 -1.39
CA GLU A 108 -6.96 27.50 -2.79
C GLU A 108 -5.93 26.95 -3.80
N LYS A 109 -4.63 26.97 -3.45
CA LYS A 109 -3.55 26.41 -4.28
C LYS A 109 -3.63 24.88 -4.49
N TYR A 110 -4.48 24.18 -3.72
CA TYR A 110 -4.69 22.74 -3.77
C TYR A 110 -6.15 22.37 -4.08
N LYS A 111 -6.99 23.32 -4.51
CA LYS A 111 -8.43 23.10 -4.76
C LYS A 111 -8.77 21.95 -5.70
N ASP A 112 -7.87 21.63 -6.65
CA ASP A 112 -8.06 20.52 -7.58
C ASP A 112 -7.99 19.16 -6.88
N ARG A 113 -7.29 19.10 -5.74
CA ARG A 113 -7.12 17.91 -4.91
C ARG A 113 -8.26 17.74 -3.90
N TYR A 114 -8.82 18.85 -3.41
CA TYR A 114 -9.90 18.81 -2.44
C TYR A 114 -11.05 17.91 -2.91
N THR A 115 -11.43 16.98 -2.04
CA THR A 115 -12.53 16.05 -2.24
C THR A 115 -13.43 16.13 -1.01
N PRO A 116 -14.64 16.73 -1.10
CA PRO A 116 -15.60 16.69 0.00
C PRO A 116 -15.85 15.26 0.50
N VAL A 117 -16.09 15.09 1.80
CA VAL A 117 -16.27 13.76 2.42
C VAL A 117 -17.31 12.87 1.71
N PRO A 118 -18.47 13.38 1.26
CA PRO A 118 -19.41 12.58 0.46
C PRO A 118 -18.79 12.03 -0.84
N ASP A 119 -18.07 12.87 -1.58
CA ASP A 119 -17.42 12.48 -2.83
C ASP A 119 -16.25 11.52 -2.57
N TYR A 120 -15.52 11.72 -1.48
CA TYR A 120 -14.46 10.82 -1.04
C TYR A 120 -15.01 9.41 -0.80
N LYS A 121 -16.14 9.29 -0.10
CA LYS A 121 -16.83 8.01 0.13
C LYS A 121 -17.27 7.35 -1.19
N ILE A 122 -17.82 8.14 -2.13
CA ILE A 122 -18.19 7.67 -3.48
C ILE A 122 -16.96 7.13 -4.23
N ASN A 123 -15.83 7.83 -4.16
CA ASN A 123 -14.60 7.42 -4.82
C ASN A 123 -14.02 6.13 -4.21
N LEU A 124 -14.01 6.00 -2.88
CA LEU A 124 -13.60 4.75 -2.22
C LEU A 124 -14.50 3.58 -2.62
N ALA A 125 -15.82 3.81 -2.65
CA ALA A 125 -16.78 2.82 -3.12
C ALA A 125 -16.51 2.38 -4.56
N LYS A 126 -16.17 3.31 -5.46
CA LYS A 126 -15.77 3.00 -6.84
C LYS A 126 -14.58 2.04 -6.88
N PHE A 127 -13.50 2.35 -6.15
CA PHE A 127 -12.31 1.49 -6.10
C PHE A 127 -12.66 0.07 -5.58
N ILE A 128 -13.46 -0.02 -4.53
CA ILE A 128 -13.91 -1.30 -3.95
C ILE A 128 -14.72 -2.11 -4.96
N MET A 129 -15.72 -1.49 -5.57
CA MET A 129 -16.65 -2.17 -6.48
C MET A 129 -15.93 -2.67 -7.73
N GLU A 130 -15.09 -1.85 -8.34
CA GLU A 130 -14.32 -2.25 -9.52
C GLU A 130 -13.25 -3.30 -9.22
N THR A 131 -12.67 -3.26 -8.02
CA THR A 131 -11.78 -4.33 -7.55
C THR A 131 -12.53 -5.66 -7.46
N ARG A 132 -13.72 -5.66 -6.86
CA ARG A 132 -14.57 -6.85 -6.71
C ARG A 132 -15.09 -7.39 -8.04
N LEU A 133 -15.42 -6.52 -9.01
CA LEU A 133 -15.81 -6.93 -10.36
C LEU A 133 -14.74 -7.81 -11.04
N LYS A 134 -13.47 -7.61 -10.69
CA LYS A 134 -12.33 -8.39 -11.19
C LYS A 134 -12.02 -9.62 -10.32
N LYS A 135 -12.85 -9.91 -9.31
CA LYS A 135 -12.65 -10.93 -8.27
C LYS A 135 -11.36 -10.73 -7.47
N ALA A 136 -10.86 -9.50 -7.42
CA ALA A 136 -9.76 -9.08 -6.56
C ALA A 136 -10.31 -8.62 -5.20
N ILE A 137 -9.42 -8.48 -4.22
CA ILE A 137 -9.75 -8.23 -2.81
C ILE A 137 -9.33 -6.79 -2.46
N PRO A 138 -10.27 -5.87 -2.26
CA PRO A 138 -9.95 -4.54 -1.76
C PRO A 138 -9.63 -4.60 -0.27
N VAL A 139 -8.71 -3.75 0.19
CA VAL A 139 -8.40 -3.51 1.60
C VAL A 139 -8.32 -2.00 1.79
N LEU A 140 -9.14 -1.46 2.69
CA LEU A 140 -9.10 -0.04 3.03
C LEU A 140 -8.07 0.21 4.14
N ILE A 141 -7.36 1.33 4.02
CA ILE A 141 -6.40 1.80 5.01
C ILE A 141 -6.77 3.24 5.34
N THR A 142 -6.95 3.56 6.63
CA THR A 142 -7.16 4.95 7.05
C THR A 142 -5.93 5.81 6.69
N PRO A 143 -6.06 7.13 6.51
CA PRO A 143 -4.91 7.99 6.27
C PRO A 143 -3.92 7.84 7.43
N VAL A 144 -2.63 7.64 7.15
CA VAL A 144 -1.60 7.68 8.20
C VAL A 144 -1.59 9.07 8.86
N SER A 145 -1.43 9.16 10.17
CA SER A 145 -1.45 10.46 10.84
C SER A 145 -0.15 11.23 10.57
N ARG A 146 -0.27 12.56 10.49
CA ARG A 146 0.88 13.48 10.50
C ARG A 146 1.48 13.55 11.90
N MET A 147 2.75 13.94 11.99
CA MET A 147 3.38 14.28 13.27
C MET A 147 2.76 15.57 13.83
N ARG A 148 1.83 15.41 14.78
CA ARG A 148 1.23 16.52 15.52
C ARG A 148 1.09 16.14 16.97
N PHE A 149 1.64 16.98 17.84
CA PHE A 149 1.52 16.85 19.29
C PHE A 149 0.88 18.10 19.87
N THR A 150 0.06 17.90 20.91
CA THR A 150 -0.46 18.97 21.74
C THR A 150 -0.28 18.53 23.18
N SER A 151 0.48 19.30 23.97
CA SER A 151 0.76 18.99 25.39
C SER A 151 1.29 17.56 25.61
N GLY A 152 2.21 17.10 24.75
CA GLY A 152 2.81 15.77 24.82
C GLY A 152 1.94 14.62 24.29
N MET A 153 0.73 14.92 23.80
CA MET A 153 -0.19 13.93 23.26
C MET A 153 -0.22 13.95 21.73
N ALA A 154 -0.03 12.78 21.10
CA ALA A 154 -0.15 12.62 19.65
C ALA A 154 -1.61 12.85 19.20
N GLN A 155 -1.82 13.70 18.20
CA GLN A 155 -3.13 14.15 17.75
C GLN A 155 -3.60 13.43 16.48
N GLU A 156 -4.90 13.23 16.35
CA GLU A 156 -5.54 12.84 15.08
C GLU A 156 -5.48 14.01 14.09
N THR A 157 -5.06 13.72 12.85
CA THR A 157 -4.87 14.75 11.83
C THR A 157 -5.86 14.68 10.68
N HIS A 158 -6.65 13.61 10.58
CA HIS A 158 -7.53 13.33 9.45
C HIS A 158 -8.96 12.91 9.86
N ALA A 159 -9.45 13.37 11.02
CA ALA A 159 -10.65 12.85 11.68
C ALA A 159 -11.86 12.61 10.75
N GLU A 160 -12.24 13.59 9.92
CA GLU A 160 -13.39 13.46 9.00
C GLU A 160 -13.16 12.35 7.94
N TYR A 161 -11.94 12.22 7.43
CA TYR A 161 -11.57 11.24 6.42
C TYR A 161 -11.33 9.85 7.02
N THR A 162 -10.73 9.77 8.21
CA THR A 162 -10.61 8.54 8.99
C THR A 162 -11.98 7.95 9.29
N ALA A 163 -12.92 8.77 9.80
CA ALA A 163 -14.30 8.36 10.03
C ALA A 163 -14.98 7.88 8.74
N ALA A 164 -14.77 8.58 7.62
CA ALA A 164 -15.31 8.18 6.34
C ALA A 164 -14.80 6.81 5.86
N VAL A 165 -13.51 6.50 6.07
CA VAL A 165 -12.96 5.18 5.75
C VAL A 165 -13.59 4.10 6.62
N TYR A 166 -13.80 4.33 7.92
CA TYR A 166 -14.50 3.38 8.79
C TYR A 166 -15.92 3.09 8.31
N GLU A 167 -16.68 4.14 7.98
CA GLU A 167 -18.04 4.00 7.47
C GLU A 167 -18.08 3.18 6.17
N VAL A 168 -17.20 3.48 5.21
CA VAL A 168 -17.14 2.76 3.93
C VAL A 168 -16.69 1.30 4.15
N ALA A 169 -15.71 1.06 5.00
CA ALA A 169 -15.25 -0.30 5.31
C ALA A 169 -16.39 -1.16 5.90
N ALA A 170 -17.15 -0.60 6.85
CA ALA A 170 -18.30 -1.25 7.45
C ALA A 170 -19.44 -1.48 6.43
N GLN A 171 -19.81 -0.44 5.66
CA GLN A 171 -20.87 -0.51 4.67
C GLN A 171 -20.59 -1.56 3.60
N TYR A 172 -19.36 -1.59 3.07
CA TYR A 172 -18.98 -2.51 2.01
C TYR A 172 -18.43 -3.84 2.53
N LYS A 173 -18.28 -4.03 3.84
CA LYS A 173 -17.69 -5.23 4.46
C LYS A 173 -16.32 -5.55 3.86
N VAL A 174 -15.42 -4.56 3.89
CA VAL A 174 -14.05 -4.64 3.36
C VAL A 174 -13.08 -4.69 4.54
N PRO A 175 -12.03 -5.52 4.49
CA PRO A 175 -10.98 -5.49 5.50
C PRO A 175 -10.40 -4.08 5.68
N LEU A 176 -10.17 -3.70 6.93
CA LEU A 176 -9.73 -2.37 7.32
C LEU A 176 -8.42 -2.46 8.09
N ILE A 177 -7.45 -1.63 7.70
CA ILE A 177 -6.25 -1.35 8.47
C ILE A 177 -6.36 0.06 9.03
N ASP A 178 -6.46 0.17 10.34
CA ASP A 178 -6.53 1.47 11.01
C ASP A 178 -5.14 2.08 11.24
N LEU A 179 -4.58 2.62 10.15
CA LEU A 179 -3.24 3.19 10.15
C LEU A 179 -3.16 4.54 10.87
N ASP A 180 -4.22 5.36 10.87
CA ASP A 180 -4.32 6.57 11.69
C ASP A 180 -4.06 6.23 13.16
N LYS A 181 -4.88 5.35 13.75
CA LYS A 181 -4.75 4.96 15.15
C LYS A 181 -3.39 4.34 15.45
N LYS A 182 -2.95 3.38 14.63
CA LYS A 182 -1.67 2.68 14.83
C LYS A 182 -0.47 3.62 14.76
N SER A 183 -0.48 4.56 13.82
CA SER A 183 0.60 5.53 13.68
C SER A 183 0.65 6.50 14.86
N ARG A 184 -0.49 6.96 15.37
CA ARG A 184 -0.54 7.77 16.60
C ARG A 184 -0.07 7.02 17.83
N GLU A 185 -0.44 5.76 17.97
CA GLU A 185 0.06 4.92 19.05
C GLU A 185 1.59 4.79 19.00
N LEU A 186 2.16 4.60 17.81
CA LEU A 186 3.61 4.61 17.61
C LEU A 186 4.23 5.96 18.01
N TYR A 187 3.69 7.08 17.52
CA TYR A 187 4.21 8.41 17.83
C TYR A 187 4.11 8.70 19.33
N GLN A 188 2.99 8.34 19.96
CA GLN A 188 2.79 8.52 21.40
C GLN A 188 3.81 7.72 22.23
N GLN A 189 4.13 6.50 21.80
CA GLN A 189 5.13 5.66 22.46
C GLN A 189 6.55 6.22 22.34
N MET A 190 6.88 6.83 21.20
CA MET A 190 8.18 7.47 21.00
C MET A 190 8.28 8.83 21.70
N GLY A 191 7.18 9.55 21.83
CA GLY A 191 7.18 10.95 22.25
C GLY A 191 7.55 11.91 21.11
N GLU A 192 7.33 13.20 21.33
CA GLU A 192 7.40 14.23 20.29
C GLU A 192 8.80 14.34 19.65
N GLU A 193 9.86 14.35 20.47
CA GLU A 193 11.22 14.51 19.97
C GLU A 193 11.68 13.30 19.15
N ASP A 194 11.56 12.08 19.69
CA ASP A 194 12.00 10.87 18.97
C ASP A 194 11.14 10.60 17.73
N THR A 195 9.86 11.02 17.72
CA THR A 195 9.01 10.89 16.54
C THR A 195 9.60 11.63 15.33
N LYS A 196 10.36 12.71 15.52
CA LYS A 196 11.04 13.43 14.43
C LYS A 196 11.96 12.53 13.61
N LEU A 197 12.52 11.47 14.22
CA LEU A 197 13.36 10.48 13.54
C LEU A 197 12.63 9.69 12.45
N LEU A 198 11.29 9.67 12.45
CA LEU A 198 10.50 9.01 11.41
C LEU A 198 10.25 9.89 10.18
N PHE A 199 10.40 11.21 10.32
CA PHE A 199 9.95 12.17 9.32
C PHE A 199 11.13 12.84 8.61
N MET A 200 10.81 13.59 7.56
CA MET A 200 11.75 14.47 6.86
C MET A 200 12.05 15.72 7.73
N GLN A 201 12.80 15.48 8.81
CA GLN A 201 13.32 16.48 9.74
C GLN A 201 14.84 16.51 9.57
N LEU A 202 15.30 17.38 8.68
CA LEU A 202 16.72 17.50 8.31
C LEU A 202 17.22 18.91 8.64
N ALA A 203 18.37 19.02 9.29
CA ALA A 203 19.07 20.29 9.41
C ALA A 203 19.76 20.68 8.09
N PRO A 204 20.03 21.98 7.85
CA PRO A 204 20.84 22.40 6.72
C PRO A 204 22.18 21.68 6.67
N GLY A 205 22.56 21.20 5.48
CA GLY A 205 23.81 20.46 5.25
C GLY A 205 23.79 18.97 5.60
N GLU A 206 22.71 18.41 6.16
CA GLU A 206 22.66 16.98 6.50
C GLU A 206 22.53 16.06 5.29
N HIS A 207 21.91 16.51 4.20
CA HIS A 207 21.71 15.68 3.01
C HIS A 207 21.83 16.48 1.71
N PRO A 208 22.56 16.00 0.68
CA PRO A 208 22.80 16.73 -0.56
C PRO A 208 21.53 17.04 -1.36
N SER A 209 20.51 16.19 -1.31
CA SER A 209 19.21 16.45 -1.94
C SER A 209 18.38 17.54 -1.26
N TYR A 210 18.76 17.93 -0.03
CA TYR A 210 18.07 18.90 0.82
C TYR A 210 19.09 19.83 1.49
N PRO A 211 19.83 20.65 0.71
CA PRO A 211 20.94 21.45 1.24
C PRO A 211 20.50 22.43 2.33
N GLU A 212 19.30 22.99 2.20
CA GLU A 212 18.70 23.90 3.18
C GLU A 212 17.98 23.18 4.35
N GLY A 213 18.08 21.85 4.40
CA GLY A 213 17.32 21.02 5.34
C GLY A 213 15.83 20.91 4.98
N GLN A 214 15.07 20.30 5.89
CA GLN A 214 13.63 20.12 5.74
C GLN A 214 12.95 20.03 7.11
N LYS A 215 11.77 20.63 7.26
CA LYS A 215 10.90 20.49 8.44
C LYS A 215 9.52 20.08 7.98
N ASP A 216 9.34 18.78 7.82
CA ASP A 216 8.13 18.20 7.26
C ASP A 216 7.58 17.13 8.20
N ASN A 217 6.35 17.36 8.67
CA ASN A 217 5.65 16.51 9.64
C ASN A 217 4.72 15.48 8.96
N THR A 218 4.80 15.35 7.64
CA THR A 218 3.90 14.48 6.85
C THR A 218 4.68 13.38 6.15
N HIS A 219 5.82 13.72 5.57
CA HIS A 219 6.58 12.79 4.76
C HIS A 219 7.68 12.09 5.55
N PHE A 220 7.86 10.80 5.28
CA PHE A 220 8.80 9.95 6.00
C PHE A 220 10.18 9.95 5.36
N ASN A 221 11.19 9.72 6.20
CA ASN A 221 12.47 9.20 5.74
C ASN A 221 12.40 7.66 5.62
N GLU A 222 13.51 7.00 5.27
CA GLU A 222 13.56 5.53 5.14
C GLU A 222 13.14 4.79 6.42
N TYR A 223 13.57 5.26 7.59
CA TYR A 223 13.24 4.64 8.87
C TYR A 223 11.75 4.75 9.17
N GLY A 224 11.17 5.94 9.07
CA GLY A 224 9.73 6.13 9.27
C GLY A 224 8.89 5.34 8.28
N ALA A 225 9.25 5.35 7.00
CA ALA A 225 8.54 4.58 5.97
C ALA A 225 8.53 3.09 6.30
N ARG A 226 9.63 2.54 6.82
CA ARG A 226 9.71 1.15 7.27
C ARG A 226 8.80 0.88 8.48
N ARG A 227 8.83 1.76 9.49
CA ARG A 227 7.97 1.64 10.68
C ARG A 227 6.49 1.66 10.31
N ILE A 228 6.08 2.54 9.40
CA ILE A 228 4.70 2.57 8.88
C ILE A 228 4.36 1.31 8.08
N ALA A 229 5.27 0.80 7.24
CA ALA A 229 5.06 -0.45 6.52
C ALA A 229 4.85 -1.65 7.48
N GLU A 230 5.59 -1.70 8.58
CA GLU A 230 5.43 -2.72 9.62
C GLU A 230 4.05 -2.65 10.30
N LEU A 231 3.52 -1.44 10.54
CA LEU A 231 2.15 -1.26 11.05
C LEU A 231 1.09 -1.77 10.05
N VAL A 232 1.30 -1.54 8.74
CA VAL A 232 0.41 -2.06 7.70
C VAL A 232 0.45 -3.59 7.65
N LEU A 233 1.63 -4.19 7.76
CA LEU A 233 1.78 -5.67 7.82
C LEU A 233 1.10 -6.27 9.04
N ALA A 234 1.25 -5.65 10.22
CA ALA A 234 0.52 -6.05 11.42
C ALA A 234 -0.99 -5.91 11.21
N GLY A 235 -1.43 -4.81 10.58
CA GLY A 235 -2.83 -4.58 10.23
C GLY A 235 -3.42 -5.64 9.30
N LEU A 236 -2.67 -6.10 8.28
CA LEU A 236 -3.12 -7.20 7.41
C LEU A 236 -3.42 -8.48 8.21
N LYS A 237 -2.55 -8.81 9.17
CA LYS A 237 -2.73 -9.97 10.05
C LYS A 237 -3.95 -9.81 10.96
N GLU A 238 -4.10 -8.66 11.60
CA GLU A 238 -5.23 -8.36 12.49
C GLU A 238 -6.57 -8.35 11.75
N ALA A 239 -6.58 -7.87 10.51
CA ALA A 239 -7.75 -7.87 9.64
C ALA A 239 -8.04 -9.24 8.99
N ASN A 240 -7.29 -10.29 9.36
CA ASN A 240 -7.39 -11.65 8.80
C ASN A 240 -7.33 -11.68 7.27
N VAL A 241 -6.48 -10.84 6.69
CA VAL A 241 -6.23 -10.84 5.24
C VAL A 241 -5.21 -11.92 4.92
N GLU A 242 -5.58 -12.94 4.16
CA GLU A 242 -4.70 -14.09 3.80
C GLU A 242 -3.36 -13.68 3.17
N LEU A 243 -3.25 -12.47 2.62
CA LEU A 243 -1.98 -11.89 2.18
C LEU A 243 -0.91 -11.88 3.28
N ALA A 244 -1.31 -11.75 4.55
CA ALA A 244 -0.41 -11.77 5.70
C ALA A 244 0.37 -13.09 5.85
N ASP A 245 -0.17 -14.21 5.34
CA ASP A 245 0.49 -15.52 5.40
C ASP A 245 1.68 -15.63 4.44
N ARG A 246 1.84 -14.65 3.55
CA ARG A 246 2.95 -14.56 2.59
C ARG A 246 4.10 -13.69 3.07
N VAL A 247 4.02 -13.15 4.29
CA VAL A 247 5.09 -12.32 4.89
C VAL A 247 6.24 -13.22 5.33
N VAL A 248 7.46 -12.88 4.91
CA VAL A 248 8.68 -13.60 5.29
C VAL A 248 9.02 -13.29 6.74
N ILE A 249 8.90 -14.30 7.60
CA ILE A 249 9.36 -14.24 8.98
C ILE A 249 10.69 -14.99 9.06
N SER A 250 11.76 -14.29 9.47
CA SER A 250 13.03 -14.95 9.76
C SER A 250 12.81 -15.96 10.88
N LYS A 251 13.06 -17.24 10.60
CA LYS A 251 13.00 -18.32 11.59
C LYS A 251 14.26 -18.41 12.46
N ASN A 252 15.23 -17.53 12.22
CA ASN A 252 16.50 -17.50 12.95
C ASN A 252 16.58 -16.21 13.78
N LYS A 253 16.29 -16.35 15.08
CA LYS A 253 16.83 -15.55 16.17
C LYS A 253 17.14 -16.49 17.32
#